data_AF-A0AAD6KEC0-F1
#
_entry.id   AF-A0AAD6KEC0-F1
#
_cell.length_a   1.000
_cell.length_b   1.000
_cell.length_c   1.000
_cell.angle_alpha   90.00
_cell.angle_beta   90.00
_cell.angle_gamma   90.00
#
_symmetry.space_group_name_H-M   'P 1'
#
loop_
_entity.id
_entity.type
_entity.pdbx_description
1 polymer ?
#
loop_
_entity_poly.entity_id
_entity_poly.type
_entity_poly.pdbx_seq_one_letter_code
_entity_poly.pdbx_strand_id
1 'polypeptide(L)'
;MMATVTVFTIANRYGDYIRTGWRNILDCVLSLYKLGLLPARVASDAAEESELSADPVHGKTISNSLPSVHMQSIEIPRRYTGLMGRFSQFLALDIEEPRSQPTEQLAAHQHTLQTIQECHVGSIFTESKFLQAESLLELARALILAASHPQKGNSLPEDEDTAVICLELLITITLNNRDRILLLWQGVYEHIANIVQSTIMPCSLVEKAVFGLLRICQRLLPYKENLADELLRSLQLVLKLDARVADAYCEQITQEVGRLVKANAAHIRSLTGVAYDYILAFHHCSASRCC
;
A
#
# COMPACT_ATOMS: atom_id res chain seq x y z
N MET A 1 1.29 9.79 -26.72
CA MET A 1 1.94 8.55 -26.24
C MET A 1 3.46 8.63 -26.25
N MET A 2 4.11 9.01 -27.35
CA MET A 2 5.58 9.14 -27.41
C MET A 2 6.20 9.99 -26.28
N ALA A 3 5.54 11.10 -25.88
CA ALA A 3 5.98 11.93 -24.76
C ALA A 3 6.03 11.14 -23.43
N THR A 4 4.98 10.38 -23.12
CA THR A 4 4.89 9.55 -21.91
C THR A 4 5.99 8.49 -21.88
N VAL A 5 6.19 7.77 -22.98
CA VAL A 5 7.28 6.78 -23.12
C VAL A 5 8.64 7.44 -22.92
N THR A 6 8.86 8.61 -23.51
CA THR A 6 10.11 9.36 -23.39
C THR A 6 10.36 9.78 -21.94
N VAL A 7 9.36 10.33 -21.26
CA VAL A 7 9.44 10.75 -19.85
C VAL A 7 9.84 9.59 -18.96
N PHE A 8 9.19 8.43 -19.09
CA PHE A 8 9.52 7.26 -18.27
C PHE A 8 10.83 6.58 -18.69
N THR A 9 11.22 6.65 -19.97
CA THR A 9 12.54 6.19 -20.42
C THR A 9 13.65 7.03 -19.81
N ILE A 10 13.48 8.36 -19.79
CA ILE A 10 14.42 9.27 -19.12
C ILE A 10 14.46 8.97 -17.63
N ALA A 11 13.31 8.76 -17.01
CA ALA A 11 13.25 8.50 -15.57
C ALA A 11 13.96 7.20 -15.17
N ASN A 12 13.75 6.13 -15.94
CA ASN A 12 14.40 4.83 -15.70
C ASN A 12 15.91 4.85 -15.99
N ARG A 13 16.38 5.58 -17.02
CA ARG A 13 17.80 5.60 -17.40
C ARG A 13 18.64 6.66 -16.68
N TYR A 14 18.04 7.81 -16.39
CA TYR A 14 18.72 9.00 -15.91
C TYR A 14 18.11 9.52 -14.61
N GLY A 15 17.53 8.63 -13.80
CA GLY A 15 16.91 8.93 -12.51
C GLY A 15 17.75 9.84 -11.61
N ASP A 16 19.06 9.64 -11.59
CA ASP A 16 20.00 10.43 -10.79
C ASP A 16 20.03 11.92 -11.14
N TYR A 17 19.67 12.30 -12.37
CA TYR A 17 19.76 13.66 -12.87
C TYR A 17 18.43 14.44 -12.83
N ILE A 18 17.33 13.78 -12.44
CA ILE A 18 16.00 14.38 -12.43
C ILE A 18 15.88 15.49 -11.37
N ARG A 19 16.44 15.27 -10.18
CA ARG A 19 16.34 16.20 -9.01
C ARG A 19 14.89 16.56 -8.70
N THR A 20 14.56 17.85 -8.58
CA THR A 20 13.19 18.34 -8.33
C THR A 20 12.19 17.99 -9.43
N GLY A 21 12.66 17.53 -10.60
CA GLY A 21 11.83 17.04 -11.69
C GLY A 21 11.01 15.79 -11.35
N TRP A 22 11.31 15.10 -10.23
CA TRP A 22 10.54 13.93 -9.78
C TRP A 22 9.08 14.26 -9.56
N ARG A 23 8.77 15.51 -9.18
CA ARG A 23 7.38 16.00 -9.11
C ARG A 23 6.65 15.83 -10.43
N ASN A 24 7.26 16.23 -11.56
CA ASN A 24 6.65 16.10 -12.88
C ASN A 24 6.46 14.63 -13.28
N ILE A 25 7.41 13.76 -12.91
CA ILE A 25 7.29 12.32 -13.15
C ILE A 25 6.13 11.75 -12.35
N LEU A 26 6.02 12.11 -11.06
CA LEU A 26 4.91 11.69 -10.20
C LEU A 26 3.57 12.22 -10.71
N ASP A 27 3.49 13.47 -11.17
CA ASP A 27 2.26 14.00 -11.78
C ASP A 27 1.83 13.16 -12.99
N CYS A 28 2.78 12.66 -13.79
CA CYS A 28 2.48 11.71 -14.87
C CYS A 28 1.99 10.36 -14.33
N VAL A 29 2.65 9.81 -13.30
CA VAL A 29 2.24 8.53 -12.65
C VAL A 29 0.83 8.64 -12.09
N LEU A 30 0.53 9.71 -11.36
CA LEU A 30 -0.77 9.97 -10.76
C LEU A 30 -1.84 10.19 -11.83
N SER A 31 -1.50 10.84 -12.94
CA SER A 31 -2.42 10.97 -14.08
C SER A 31 -2.74 9.60 -14.69
N LEU A 32 -1.75 8.72 -14.84
CA LEU A 32 -1.98 7.34 -15.30
C LEU A 32 -2.80 6.52 -14.29
N TYR A 33 -2.58 6.73 -13.00
CA TYR A 33 -3.35 6.09 -11.93
C TYR A 33 -4.83 6.48 -12.01
N LYS A 34 -5.12 7.78 -12.09
CA LYS A 34 -6.50 8.31 -12.19
C LYS A 34 -7.23 7.83 -13.44
N LEU A 35 -6.50 7.53 -14.51
CA LEU A 35 -7.05 6.95 -15.74
C LEU A 35 -7.24 5.43 -15.68
N GLY A 36 -6.87 4.77 -14.57
CA GLY A 36 -6.94 3.31 -14.42
C GLY A 36 -5.93 2.56 -15.28
N LEU A 37 -4.84 3.23 -15.66
CA LEU A 37 -3.87 2.75 -16.65
C LEU A 37 -2.59 2.19 -16.02
N LEU A 38 -2.38 2.36 -14.70
CA LEU A 38 -1.25 1.74 -14.02
C LEU A 38 -1.47 0.24 -13.82
N PRO A 39 -0.44 -0.59 -14.03
CA PRO A 39 -0.49 -2.00 -13.65
C PRO A 39 -0.76 -2.13 -12.14
N ALA A 40 -1.64 -3.06 -11.74
CA ALA A 40 -2.03 -3.29 -10.33
C ALA A 40 -0.86 -3.59 -9.36
N ARG A 41 0.35 -3.79 -9.87
CA ARG A 41 1.56 -4.25 -9.18
C ARG A 41 2.59 -3.17 -8.86
N VAL A 42 2.33 -1.90 -9.18
CA VAL A 42 3.33 -0.82 -8.93
C VAL A 42 3.60 -0.62 -7.42
N ALA A 43 2.63 -0.93 -6.55
CA ALA A 43 2.75 -0.85 -5.09
C ALA A 43 2.84 -2.20 -4.37
N SER A 44 2.65 -3.33 -5.09
CA SER A 44 2.60 -4.67 -4.51
C SER A 44 3.66 -5.56 -5.17
N ASP A 45 4.88 -5.46 -4.68
CA ASP A 45 5.78 -6.58 -4.40
C ASP A 45 7.20 -6.08 -4.13
N ALA A 46 7.44 -5.75 -2.87
CA ALA A 46 8.79 -5.77 -2.31
C ALA A 46 8.88 -7.02 -1.41
N ALA A 47 9.32 -8.11 -2.05
CA ALA A 47 9.84 -9.35 -1.47
C ALA A 47 8.86 -10.18 -0.61
N GLU A 48 8.21 -11.15 -1.27
CA GLU A 48 7.80 -12.44 -0.70
C GLU A 48 8.96 -13.48 -0.72
N GLU A 49 10.22 -13.05 -0.75
CA GLU A 49 11.36 -13.98 -0.62
C GLU A 49 11.86 -13.99 0.83
N SER A 50 11.11 -14.65 1.71
CA SER A 50 11.68 -15.36 2.87
C SER A 50 10.65 -16.30 3.53
N GLU A 51 9.96 -17.12 2.74
CA GLU A 51 9.34 -18.35 3.24
C GLU A 51 10.28 -19.53 2.97
N LEU A 52 11.19 -19.79 3.91
CA LEU A 52 11.85 -21.09 4.13
C LEU A 52 12.12 -21.13 5.65
N SER A 53 11.62 -22.08 6.43
CA SER A 53 11.74 -23.52 6.21
C SER A 53 10.59 -24.31 6.85
N ALA A 54 10.15 -25.32 6.10
CA ALA A 54 9.20 -26.36 6.45
C ALA A 54 9.67 -27.25 7.62
N ASP A 55 8.68 -27.91 8.25
CA ASP A 55 8.86 -29.29 8.71
C ASP A 55 7.54 -30.07 8.54
N PRO A 56 7.53 -31.24 7.87
CA PRO A 56 6.35 -32.07 7.69
C PRO A 56 6.37 -33.25 8.68
N VAL A 57 5.28 -33.49 9.42
CA VAL A 57 5.08 -34.76 10.12
C VAL A 57 3.75 -35.40 9.69
N HIS A 58 3.92 -36.60 9.14
CA HIS A 58 2.94 -37.55 8.62
C HIS A 58 1.89 -38.03 9.63
N GLY A 59 0.69 -38.35 9.13
CA GLY A 59 -0.30 -39.21 9.81
C GLY A 59 -1.53 -39.59 8.98
N LYS A 60 -1.42 -40.69 8.20
CA LYS A 60 -2.43 -41.57 7.51
C LYS A 60 -3.94 -41.36 7.77
N THR A 61 -4.79 -41.17 6.74
CA THR A 61 -5.54 -42.15 5.88
C THR A 61 -6.84 -42.74 6.48
N ILE A 62 -8.00 -42.58 5.81
CA ILE A 62 -8.88 -43.64 5.19
C ILE A 62 -10.34 -43.14 4.90
N SER A 63 -10.71 -43.26 3.61
CA SER A 63 -11.98 -43.57 2.89
C SER A 63 -13.40 -43.00 3.20
N ASN A 64 -13.97 -42.40 2.14
CA ASN A 64 -15.26 -42.66 1.45
C ASN A 64 -16.57 -42.88 2.24
N SER A 65 -17.58 -42.00 1.99
CA SER A 65 -18.88 -42.35 1.35
C SER A 65 -19.88 -41.16 1.31
N LEU A 66 -20.56 -40.99 0.19
CA LEU A 66 -21.80 -40.21 -0.09
C LEU A 66 -22.91 -41.23 -0.46
N PRO A 67 -24.23 -40.90 -0.66
CA PRO A 67 -24.97 -39.63 -0.50
C PRO A 67 -26.38 -39.77 0.16
N SER A 68 -27.09 -38.64 0.39
CA SER A 68 -28.56 -38.40 0.16
C SER A 68 -29.07 -37.20 1.00
N VAL A 69 -29.24 -36.00 0.44
CA VAL A 69 -30.50 -35.32 0.00
C VAL A 69 -31.49 -34.95 1.14
N HIS A 70 -31.64 -33.66 1.50
CA HIS A 70 -32.70 -32.75 0.98
C HIS A 70 -32.72 -31.32 1.61
N MET A 71 -32.94 -30.34 0.73
CA MET A 71 -33.47 -28.94 0.85
C MET A 71 -33.01 -27.99 1.97
N GLN A 72 -32.22 -26.96 1.65
CA GLN A 72 -32.61 -25.63 1.12
C GLN A 72 -33.15 -24.65 2.19
N SER A 73 -32.25 -23.79 2.69
CA SER A 73 -32.57 -22.41 3.05
C SER A 73 -31.46 -21.50 2.54
N ILE A 74 -31.89 -20.44 1.86
CA ILE A 74 -31.12 -19.51 1.05
C ILE A 74 -30.07 -18.78 1.89
N GLU A 75 -28.79 -19.09 1.67
CA GLU A 75 -27.67 -18.27 2.09
C GLU A 75 -27.36 -17.24 1.00
N ILE A 76 -27.45 -15.96 1.36
CA ILE A 76 -26.98 -14.84 0.55
C ILE A 76 -25.46 -14.76 0.74
N PRO A 77 -24.62 -15.01 -0.29
CA PRO A 77 -23.20 -14.74 -0.18
C PRO A 77 -23.03 -13.22 -0.25
N ARG A 78 -22.46 -12.64 0.82
CA ARG A 78 -21.96 -11.28 0.85
C ARG A 78 -21.08 -11.06 -0.37
N ARG A 79 -21.57 -10.24 -1.30
CA ARG A 79 -20.86 -9.88 -2.52
C ARG A 79 -19.60 -9.12 -2.14
N TYR A 80 -18.45 -9.74 -2.41
CA TYR A 80 -17.26 -8.98 -2.78
C TYR A 80 -17.66 -8.08 -3.95
N THR A 81 -17.59 -6.76 -3.74
CA THR A 81 -17.71 -5.76 -4.79
C THR A 81 -16.48 -5.84 -5.68
N GLY A 82 -16.47 -6.84 -6.57
CA GLY A 82 -15.55 -6.93 -7.68
C GLY A 82 -15.84 -5.81 -8.67
N LEU A 83 -14.81 -5.04 -8.98
CA LEU A 83 -14.74 -3.97 -9.97
C LEU A 83 -14.88 -4.54 -11.40
N MET A 84 -16.03 -5.12 -11.74
CA MET A 84 -16.31 -5.66 -13.09
C MET A 84 -17.78 -5.50 -13.52
N GLY A 85 -18.47 -4.47 -12.98
CA GLY A 85 -19.91 -4.28 -13.17
C GLY A 85 -20.37 -3.06 -13.98
N ARG A 86 -19.48 -2.26 -14.59
CA ARG A 86 -19.87 -0.96 -15.20
C ARG A 86 -20.00 -0.95 -16.73
N PHE A 87 -20.05 -2.09 -17.41
CA PHE A 87 -20.16 -2.12 -18.87
C PHE A 87 -21.54 -2.46 -19.45
N SER A 88 -22.55 -2.75 -18.64
CA SER A 88 -23.89 -3.11 -19.15
C SER A 88 -24.84 -1.93 -19.35
N GLN A 89 -24.45 -0.70 -18.99
CA GLN A 89 -25.35 0.48 -19.04
C GLN A 89 -25.20 1.36 -20.29
N PHE A 90 -24.30 1.04 -21.23
CA PHE A 90 -24.14 1.81 -22.48
C PHE A 90 -24.81 1.17 -23.71
N LEU A 91 -25.55 0.07 -23.55
CA LEU A 91 -26.23 -0.59 -24.68
C LEU A 91 -27.72 -0.23 -24.82
N ALA A 92 -28.21 0.77 -24.08
CA ALA A 92 -29.59 1.22 -24.22
C ALA A 92 -29.64 2.69 -24.66
N LEU A 93 -30.12 2.87 -25.90
CA LEU A 93 -30.69 4.10 -26.46
C LEU A 93 -29.68 5.14 -27.01
N ASP A 94 -29.32 5.00 -28.29
CA ASP A 94 -29.94 5.87 -29.30
C ASP A 94 -29.73 5.33 -30.73
N ILE A 95 -30.82 5.45 -31.47
CA ILE A 95 -31.05 5.03 -32.86
C ILE A 95 -30.71 6.23 -33.76
N GLU A 96 -30.06 5.95 -34.91
CA GLU A 96 -29.72 6.85 -36.04
C GLU A 96 -28.37 7.57 -36.02
N GLU A 97 -27.32 6.87 -36.47
CA GLU A 97 -26.45 7.21 -37.64
C GLU A 97 -25.39 6.09 -37.80
N PRO A 98 -24.86 5.82 -39.02
CA PRO A 98 -24.12 4.59 -39.30
C PRO A 98 -22.74 4.56 -38.62
N ARG A 99 -22.69 3.93 -37.44
CA ARG A 99 -21.52 3.72 -36.56
C ARG A 99 -20.45 2.84 -37.22
N SER A 100 -19.39 3.45 -37.72
CA SER A 100 -18.14 2.78 -38.13
C SER A 100 -17.06 2.86 -37.04
N GLN A 101 -17.35 2.55 -35.77
CA GLN A 101 -16.42 2.89 -34.65
C GLN A 101 -16.20 1.94 -33.44
N PRO A 102 -16.64 0.66 -33.36
CA PRO A 102 -16.24 -0.20 -32.23
C PRO A 102 -14.79 -0.71 -32.28
N THR A 103 -14.29 -1.06 -33.47
CA THR A 103 -13.01 -1.78 -33.64
C THR A 103 -11.78 -0.89 -33.49
N GLU A 104 -11.84 0.35 -33.99
CA GLU A 104 -10.73 1.31 -33.92
C GLU A 104 -10.49 1.80 -32.48
N GLN A 105 -11.56 2.01 -31.71
CA GLN A 105 -11.47 2.39 -30.30
C GLN A 105 -10.85 1.27 -29.44
N LEU A 106 -11.22 0.01 -29.70
CA LEU A 106 -10.60 -1.15 -29.04
C LEU A 106 -9.12 -1.29 -29.40
N ALA A 107 -8.76 -1.11 -30.68
CA ALA A 107 -7.37 -1.16 -31.12
C ALA A 107 -6.53 -0.02 -30.50
N ALA A 108 -7.07 1.21 -30.47
CA ALA A 108 -6.42 2.35 -29.83
C ALA A 108 -6.23 2.15 -28.32
N HIS A 109 -7.23 1.54 -27.65
CA HIS A 109 -7.14 1.22 -26.23
C HIS A 109 -6.06 0.15 -25.96
N GLN A 110 -6.03 -0.93 -26.74
CA GLN A 110 -5.00 -1.97 -26.64
C GLN A 110 -3.59 -1.41 -26.88
N HIS A 111 -3.42 -0.57 -27.89
CA HIS A 111 -2.16 0.11 -28.17
C HIS A 111 -1.73 1.01 -27.00
N THR A 112 -2.68 1.70 -26.37
CA THR A 112 -2.44 2.53 -25.18
C THR A 112 -1.89 1.70 -24.03
N LEU A 113 -2.52 0.56 -23.73
CA LEU A 113 -2.07 -0.34 -22.66
C LEU A 113 -0.68 -0.93 -22.93
N GLN A 114 -0.39 -1.35 -24.17
CA GLN A 114 0.94 -1.84 -24.57
C GLN A 114 2.00 -0.76 -24.36
N THR A 115 1.72 0.46 -24.81
CA THR A 115 2.66 1.58 -24.67
C THR A 115 2.94 1.92 -23.19
N ILE A 116 1.95 1.80 -22.32
CA ILE A 116 2.15 2.02 -20.88
C ILE A 116 2.96 0.89 -20.24
N GLN A 117 2.80 -0.35 -20.71
CA GLN A 117 3.65 -1.46 -20.26
C GLN A 117 5.12 -1.22 -20.61
N GLU A 118 5.41 -0.67 -21.80
CA GLU A 118 6.76 -0.28 -22.23
C GLU A 118 7.34 0.89 -21.42
N CYS A 119 6.51 1.68 -20.73
CA CYS A 119 6.99 2.75 -19.88
C CYS A 119 7.68 2.22 -18.60
N HIS A 120 7.49 0.95 -18.23
CA HIS A 120 8.10 0.34 -17.04
C HIS A 120 7.95 1.21 -15.79
N VAL A 121 6.77 1.81 -15.57
CA VAL A 121 6.54 2.77 -14.48
C VAL A 121 6.88 2.19 -13.11
N GLY A 122 6.59 0.90 -12.90
CA GLY A 122 6.91 0.20 -11.65
C GLY A 122 8.40 0.10 -11.35
N SER A 123 9.25 -0.01 -12.38
CA SER A 123 10.70 -0.14 -12.22
C SER A 123 11.30 1.06 -11.47
N ILE A 124 10.78 2.26 -11.65
CA ILE A 124 11.25 3.46 -10.93
C ILE A 124 11.24 3.24 -9.41
N PHE A 125 10.20 2.59 -8.89
CA PHE A 125 10.01 2.39 -7.45
C PHE A 125 10.68 1.10 -6.96
N THR A 126 10.59 0.01 -7.72
CA THR A 126 11.22 -1.28 -7.36
C THR A 126 12.74 -1.24 -7.47
N GLU A 127 13.27 -0.48 -8.42
CA GLU A 127 14.71 -0.31 -8.70
C GLU A 127 15.29 0.97 -8.06
N SER A 128 14.52 1.67 -7.22
CA SER A 128 14.95 2.89 -6.51
C SER A 128 16.23 2.73 -5.69
N LYS A 129 16.61 1.49 -5.33
CA LYS A 129 17.90 1.15 -4.70
C LYS A 129 19.13 1.53 -5.52
N PHE A 130 19.00 1.69 -6.84
CA PHE A 130 20.10 2.10 -7.72
C PHE A 130 20.23 3.61 -7.85
N LEU A 131 19.23 4.38 -7.39
CA LEU A 131 19.32 5.85 -7.37
C LEU A 131 20.42 6.29 -6.39
N GLN A 132 21.12 7.36 -6.75
CA GLN A 132 22.02 8.08 -5.85
C GLN A 132 21.23 8.73 -4.71
N ALA A 133 21.92 8.96 -3.58
CA ALA A 133 21.32 9.47 -2.35
C ALA A 133 20.48 10.74 -2.56
N GLU A 134 21.03 11.72 -3.29
CA GLU A 134 20.33 12.98 -3.56
C GLU A 134 19.06 12.79 -4.38
N SER A 135 19.11 11.96 -5.43
CA SER A 135 17.94 11.72 -6.28
C SER A 135 16.86 10.93 -5.53
N LEU A 136 17.25 9.97 -4.70
CA LEU A 136 16.34 9.22 -3.84
C LEU A 136 15.63 10.13 -2.83
N LEU A 137 16.36 11.07 -2.22
CA LEU A 137 15.80 12.07 -1.30
C LEU A 137 14.79 12.98 -2.02
N GLU A 138 15.10 13.45 -3.23
CA GLU A 138 14.19 14.27 -4.02
C GLU A 138 12.93 13.49 -4.46
N LEU A 139 13.06 12.20 -4.81
CA LEU A 139 11.91 11.33 -5.08
C LEU A 139 11.03 11.17 -3.84
N ALA A 140 11.62 10.87 -2.68
CA ALA A 140 10.88 10.72 -1.43
C ALA A 140 10.17 12.03 -1.03
N ARG A 141 10.85 13.17 -1.16
CA ARG A 141 10.26 14.49 -0.92
C ARG A 141 9.10 14.77 -1.87
N ALA A 142 9.24 14.43 -3.16
CA ALA A 142 8.18 14.62 -4.14
C ALA A 142 6.94 13.77 -3.80
N LEU A 143 7.12 12.51 -3.34
CA LEU A 143 6.02 11.66 -2.86
C LEU A 143 5.32 12.25 -1.63
N ILE A 144 6.09 12.72 -0.63
CA ILE A 144 5.54 13.35 0.58
C ILE A 144 4.73 14.60 0.23
N LEU A 145 5.24 15.44 -0.68
CA LEU A 145 4.55 16.65 -1.13
C LEU A 145 3.27 16.33 -1.90
N ALA A 146 3.30 15.33 -2.77
CA ALA A 146 2.11 14.88 -3.50
C ALA A 146 1.04 14.30 -2.56
N ALA A 147 1.45 13.58 -1.51
CA ALA A 147 0.55 13.04 -0.49
C ALA A 147 -0.01 14.12 0.45
N SER A 148 0.70 15.24 0.61
CA SER A 148 0.34 16.33 1.54
C SER A 148 -0.45 17.48 0.88
N HIS A 149 -0.88 17.33 -0.38
CA HIS A 149 -1.55 18.42 -1.09
C HIS A 149 -2.80 18.91 -0.33
N PRO A 150 -3.00 20.25 -0.16
CA PRO A 150 -3.85 20.75 0.92
C PRO A 150 -5.31 20.33 0.77
N GLN A 151 -5.81 19.67 1.82
CA GLN A 151 -7.21 19.42 2.13
C GLN A 151 -7.93 20.77 2.38
N LYS A 152 -8.19 21.54 1.32
CA LYS A 152 -8.99 22.77 1.43
C LYS A 152 -10.47 22.38 1.51
N GLY A 153 -10.93 22.08 2.73
CA GLY A 153 -12.33 22.18 3.18
C GLY A 153 -13.38 21.25 2.56
N ASN A 154 -13.12 20.67 1.38
CA ASN A 154 -13.91 19.67 0.68
C ASN A 154 -12.94 18.73 -0.02
N SER A 155 -12.40 17.76 0.73
CA SER A 155 -11.57 16.70 0.15
C SER A 155 -12.40 15.91 -0.86
N LEU A 156 -12.09 16.00 -2.16
CA LEU A 156 -12.68 15.07 -3.11
C LEU A 156 -12.12 13.67 -2.81
N PRO A 157 -12.89 12.59 -3.02
CA PRO A 157 -12.38 11.22 -2.92
C PRO A 157 -11.09 10.99 -3.73
N GLU A 158 -10.95 11.68 -4.87
CA GLU A 158 -9.77 11.62 -5.74
C GLU A 158 -8.47 12.13 -5.08
N ASP A 159 -8.57 13.02 -4.09
CA ASP A 159 -7.43 13.54 -3.35
C ASP A 159 -6.94 12.52 -2.30
N GLU A 160 -7.85 11.77 -1.68
CA GLU A 160 -7.50 10.66 -0.79
C GLU A 160 -6.80 9.54 -1.54
N ASP A 161 -7.35 9.11 -2.68
CA ASP A 161 -6.75 8.06 -3.52
C ASP A 161 -5.32 8.42 -3.95
N THR A 162 -5.09 9.71 -4.25
CA THR A 162 -3.75 10.24 -4.60
C THR A 162 -2.80 10.15 -3.41
N ALA A 163 -3.25 10.53 -2.21
CA ALA A 163 -2.43 10.45 -1.00
C ALA A 163 -2.11 8.99 -0.63
N VAL A 164 -3.08 8.09 -0.77
CA VAL A 164 -2.92 6.65 -0.53
C VAL A 164 -1.84 6.05 -1.44
N ILE A 165 -1.93 6.27 -2.76
CA ILE A 165 -0.93 5.70 -3.68
C ILE A 165 0.45 6.30 -3.43
N CYS A 166 0.56 7.61 -3.14
CA CYS A 166 1.85 8.22 -2.83
C CYS A 166 2.48 7.64 -1.56
N LEU A 167 1.68 7.36 -0.53
CA LEU A 167 2.14 6.73 0.69
C LEU A 167 2.59 5.28 0.46
N GLU A 168 1.84 4.50 -0.33
CA GLU A 168 2.24 3.13 -0.67
C GLU A 168 3.56 3.08 -1.45
N LEU A 169 3.75 4.01 -2.40
CA LEU A 169 5.01 4.16 -3.13
C LEU A 169 6.15 4.60 -2.19
N LEU A 170 5.88 5.51 -1.25
CA LEU A 170 6.85 5.95 -0.24
C LEU A 170 7.30 4.77 0.64
N ILE A 171 6.38 3.94 1.11
CA ILE A 171 6.68 2.72 1.86
C ILE A 171 7.48 1.73 1.01
N THR A 172 7.12 1.58 -0.27
CA THR A 172 7.82 0.69 -1.22
C THR A 172 9.27 1.11 -1.40
N ILE A 173 9.55 2.38 -1.69
CA ILE A 173 10.94 2.86 -1.84
C ILE A 173 11.70 2.76 -0.52
N THR A 174 11.03 2.96 0.62
CA THR A 174 11.64 2.85 1.96
C THR A 174 12.14 1.42 2.19
N LEU A 175 11.31 0.41 1.91
CA LEU A 175 11.66 -0.99 2.06
C LEU A 175 12.74 -1.44 1.07
N ASN A 176 12.68 -0.97 -0.18
CA ASN A 176 13.68 -1.30 -1.20
C ASN A 176 15.06 -0.67 -0.91
N ASN A 177 15.10 0.39 -0.10
CA ASN A 177 16.33 1.10 0.29
C ASN A 177 16.78 0.78 1.71
N ARG A 178 16.48 -0.43 2.23
CA ARG A 178 16.81 -0.85 3.60
C ARG A 178 18.25 -0.55 4.03
N ASP A 179 19.23 -0.68 3.12
CA ASP A 179 20.65 -0.47 3.45
C ASP A 179 20.95 1.00 3.79
N ARG A 180 20.22 1.93 3.15
CA ARG A 180 20.38 3.38 3.25
C ARG A 180 19.17 4.05 3.93
N ILE A 181 18.43 3.29 4.74
CA ILE A 181 17.17 3.71 5.36
C ILE A 181 17.29 5.04 6.13
N LEU A 182 18.44 5.32 6.74
CA LEU A 182 18.70 6.56 7.47
C LEU A 182 18.49 7.83 6.64
N LEU A 183 18.66 7.75 5.31
CA LEU A 183 18.37 8.87 4.41
C LEU A 183 16.87 9.20 4.38
N LEU A 184 16.01 8.17 4.44
CA LEU A 184 14.57 8.32 4.21
C LEU A 184 13.77 8.40 5.50
N TRP A 185 14.24 7.71 6.54
CA TRP A 185 13.44 7.37 7.72
C TRP A 185 12.79 8.59 8.39
N GLN A 186 13.54 9.67 8.58
CA GLN A 186 13.02 10.87 9.23
C GLN A 186 11.79 11.42 8.47
N GLY A 187 11.91 11.62 7.15
CA GLY A 187 10.79 12.14 6.34
C GLY A 187 9.60 11.19 6.28
N VAL A 188 9.86 9.88 6.23
CA VAL A 188 8.82 8.85 6.24
C VAL A 188 8.07 8.84 7.57
N TYR A 189 8.79 8.85 8.69
CA TYR A 189 8.23 8.89 10.03
C TYR A 189 7.39 10.15 10.24
N GLU A 190 7.93 11.33 9.92
CA GLU A 190 7.22 12.60 10.07
C GLU A 190 5.92 12.62 9.25
N HIS A 191 5.94 12.11 8.01
CA HIS A 191 4.75 12.04 7.18
C HIS A 191 3.68 11.09 7.75
N ILE A 192 4.06 9.88 8.15
CA ILE A 192 3.15 8.91 8.80
C ILE A 192 2.60 9.51 10.11
N ALA A 193 3.45 10.13 10.91
CA ALA A 193 3.05 10.75 12.17
C ALA A 193 2.01 11.87 11.96
N ASN A 194 2.16 12.67 10.90
CA ASN A 194 1.19 13.70 10.54
C ASN A 194 -0.17 13.11 10.13
N ILE A 195 -0.17 12.04 9.33
CA ILE A 195 -1.41 11.34 8.95
C ILE A 195 -2.14 10.80 10.17
N VAL A 196 -1.41 10.12 11.06
CA VAL A 196 -1.95 9.54 12.30
C VAL A 196 -2.56 10.61 13.21
N GLN A 197 -1.90 11.75 13.36
CA GLN A 197 -2.35 12.82 14.26
C GLN A 197 -3.46 13.71 13.69
N SER A 198 -3.54 13.84 12.36
CA SER A 198 -4.58 14.66 11.70
C SER A 198 -5.85 13.89 11.37
N THR A 199 -5.80 12.56 11.37
CA THR A 199 -6.94 11.72 11.03
C THR A 199 -7.82 11.41 12.24
N ILE A 200 -9.10 11.73 12.11
CA ILE A 200 -10.11 11.60 13.18
C ILE A 200 -11.09 10.45 12.89
N MET A 201 -11.34 10.13 11.61
CA MET A 201 -12.22 9.06 11.15
C MET A 201 -11.43 7.96 10.46
N PRO A 202 -11.85 6.68 10.54
CA PRO A 202 -11.25 5.62 9.74
C PRO A 202 -11.32 5.96 8.24
N CYS A 203 -10.19 5.85 7.54
CA CYS A 203 -10.08 6.06 6.11
C CYS A 203 -8.88 5.26 5.54
N SER A 204 -8.82 5.11 4.23
CA SER A 204 -7.80 4.30 3.57
C SER A 204 -6.40 4.85 3.83
N LEU A 205 -6.26 6.18 3.90
CA LEU A 205 -4.97 6.82 4.13
C LEU A 205 -4.36 6.45 5.49
N VAL A 206 -5.14 6.53 6.58
CA VAL A 206 -4.62 6.20 7.93
C VAL A 206 -4.41 4.70 8.09
N GLU A 207 -5.25 3.87 7.46
CA GLU A 207 -5.04 2.42 7.39
C GLU A 207 -3.66 2.11 6.80
N LYS A 208 -3.37 2.66 5.61
CA LYS A 208 -2.09 2.46 4.92
C LYS A 208 -0.90 3.01 5.70
N ALA A 209 -1.07 4.12 6.42
CA ALA A 209 -0.02 4.69 7.27
C ALA A 209 0.34 3.76 8.43
N VAL A 210 -0.67 3.26 9.16
CA VAL A 210 -0.47 2.39 10.32
C VAL A 210 0.12 1.04 9.90
N PHE A 211 -0.48 0.38 8.91
CA PHE A 211 0.00 -0.93 8.47
C PHE A 211 1.31 -0.84 7.68
N GLY A 212 1.55 0.27 6.99
CA GLY A 212 2.84 0.60 6.39
C GLY A 212 3.95 0.71 7.43
N LEU A 213 3.71 1.41 8.53
CA LEU A 213 4.65 1.54 9.64
C LEU A 213 4.98 0.17 10.27
N LEU A 214 3.95 -0.63 10.55
CA LEU A 214 4.12 -1.98 11.10
C LEU A 214 4.94 -2.86 10.15
N ARG A 215 4.66 -2.81 8.84
CA ARG A 215 5.43 -3.53 7.81
C ARG A 215 6.89 -3.08 7.77
N ILE A 216 7.17 -1.78 7.84
CA ILE A 216 8.54 -1.26 7.89
C ILE A 216 9.27 -1.78 9.12
N CYS A 217 8.65 -1.70 10.30
CA CYS A 217 9.24 -2.19 11.55
C CYS A 217 9.52 -3.70 11.47
N GLN A 218 8.54 -4.51 11.04
CA GLN A 218 8.68 -5.95 10.87
C GLN A 218 9.86 -6.32 9.96
N ARG A 219 10.06 -5.57 8.87
CA ARG A 219 11.09 -5.87 7.86
C ARG A 219 12.48 -5.34 8.22
N LEU A 220 12.60 -4.28 9.01
CA LEU A 220 13.88 -3.63 9.29
C LEU A 220 14.48 -3.97 10.65
N LEU A 221 13.66 -4.26 11.66
CA LEU A 221 14.13 -4.59 13.01
C LEU A 221 15.17 -5.73 13.05
N PRO A 222 15.05 -6.84 12.28
CA PRO A 222 16.04 -7.91 12.33
C PRO A 222 17.43 -7.52 11.83
N TYR A 223 17.52 -6.45 11.02
CA TYR A 223 18.72 -6.15 10.23
C TYR A 223 19.43 -4.86 10.65
N LYS A 224 18.81 -4.03 11.50
CA LYS A 224 19.28 -2.66 11.79
C LYS A 224 19.28 -2.37 13.30
N GLU A 225 20.28 -2.87 14.02
CA GLU A 225 20.46 -2.59 15.46
C GLU A 225 20.51 -1.09 15.76
N ASN A 226 21.23 -0.31 14.94
CA ASN A 226 21.37 1.14 15.12
C ASN A 226 20.05 1.92 14.94
N LEU A 227 19.07 1.34 14.23
CA LEU A 227 17.75 1.95 14.01
C LEU A 227 16.67 1.31 14.88
N ALA A 228 16.99 0.21 15.60
CA ALA A 228 16.00 -0.58 16.29
C ALA A 228 15.22 0.25 17.33
N ASP A 229 15.91 1.04 18.15
CA ASP A 229 15.26 1.90 19.14
C ASP A 229 14.34 2.95 18.51
N GLU A 230 14.69 3.45 17.33
CA GLU A 230 13.89 4.45 16.62
C GLU A 230 12.66 3.83 15.97
N LEU A 231 12.81 2.66 15.34
CA LEU A 231 11.71 1.85 14.82
C LEU A 231 10.75 1.46 15.95
N LEU A 232 11.27 0.99 17.08
CA LEU A 232 10.43 0.64 18.24
C LEU A 232 9.71 1.85 18.82
N ARG A 233 10.38 3.01 18.94
CA ARG A 233 9.74 4.26 19.36
C ARG A 233 8.65 4.68 18.38
N SER A 234 8.83 4.46 17.08
CA SER A 234 7.83 4.85 16.08
C SER A 234 6.50 4.11 16.23
N LEU A 235 6.50 2.89 16.80
CA LEU A 235 5.27 2.16 17.12
C LEU A 235 4.36 2.92 18.10
N GLN A 236 4.87 3.92 18.82
CA GLN A 236 4.07 4.85 19.64
C GLN A 236 3.03 5.63 18.84
N LEU A 237 3.20 5.78 17.53
CA LEU A 237 2.17 6.35 16.67
C LEU A 237 0.87 5.54 16.70
N VAL A 238 0.93 4.22 16.85
CA VAL A 238 -0.27 3.37 16.92
C VAL A 238 -1.14 3.71 18.14
N LEU A 239 -0.54 4.15 19.25
CA LEU A 239 -1.27 4.61 20.45
C LEU A 239 -1.84 6.02 20.31
N LYS A 240 -1.40 6.78 19.30
CA LYS A 240 -1.84 8.15 19.06
C LYS A 240 -3.01 8.25 18.09
N LEU A 241 -3.51 7.11 17.59
CA LEU A 241 -4.69 7.07 16.74
C LEU A 241 -5.91 7.62 17.49
N ASP A 242 -6.77 8.35 16.78
CA ASP A 242 -8.09 8.73 17.30
C ASP A 242 -8.86 7.46 17.71
N ALA A 243 -9.63 7.56 18.79
CA ALA A 243 -10.38 6.47 19.38
C ALA A 243 -11.26 5.71 18.37
N ARG A 244 -11.79 6.38 17.34
CA ARG A 244 -12.61 5.77 16.28
C ARG A 244 -11.79 4.99 15.28
N VAL A 245 -10.62 5.52 14.91
CA VAL A 245 -9.66 4.85 14.02
C VAL A 245 -9.11 3.61 14.71
N ALA A 246 -8.73 3.74 15.98
CA ALA A 246 -8.23 2.64 16.80
C ALA A 246 -9.27 1.52 16.92
N ASP A 247 -10.54 1.84 17.21
CA ASP A 247 -11.61 0.84 17.29
C ASP A 247 -11.84 0.13 15.96
N ALA A 248 -11.88 0.87 14.84
CA ALA A 248 -12.13 0.31 13.52
C ALA A 248 -11.06 -0.71 13.08
N TYR A 249 -9.80 -0.46 13.45
CA TYR A 249 -8.66 -1.29 13.02
C TYR A 249 -8.07 -2.14 14.15
N CYS A 250 -8.70 -2.20 15.33
CA CYS A 250 -8.16 -2.83 16.54
C CYS A 250 -7.74 -4.30 16.32
N GLU A 251 -8.60 -5.10 15.68
CA GLU A 251 -8.33 -6.52 15.44
C GLU A 251 -7.11 -6.71 14.52
N GLN A 252 -7.07 -5.97 13.41
CA GLN A 252 -5.98 -6.05 12.44
C GLN A 252 -4.65 -5.54 13.04
N ILE A 253 -4.68 -4.43 13.78
CA ILE A 253 -3.50 -3.90 14.49
C ILE A 253 -2.98 -4.95 15.47
N THR A 254 -3.86 -5.58 16.25
CA THR A 254 -3.47 -6.62 17.22
C THR A 254 -2.81 -7.82 16.53
N GLN A 255 -3.37 -8.27 15.40
CA GLN A 255 -2.78 -9.35 14.62
C GLN A 255 -1.39 -9.00 14.08
N GLU A 256 -1.21 -7.81 13.49
CA GLU A 256 0.06 -7.37 12.91
C GLU A 256 1.13 -7.10 13.97
N VAL A 257 0.75 -6.52 15.11
CA VAL A 257 1.65 -6.36 16.26
C VAL A 257 2.04 -7.73 16.81
N GLY A 258 1.09 -8.67 16.91
CA GLY A 258 1.37 -10.04 17.33
C GLY A 258 2.37 -10.74 16.40
N ARG A 259 2.25 -10.57 15.09
CA ARG A 259 3.24 -11.07 14.11
C ARG A 259 4.59 -10.40 14.27
N LEU A 260 4.60 -9.08 14.46
CA LEU A 260 5.83 -8.30 14.68
C LEU A 260 6.59 -8.81 15.91
N VAL A 261 5.91 -8.98 17.05
CA VAL A 261 6.51 -9.46 18.31
C VAL A 261 7.03 -10.88 18.15
N LYS A 262 6.27 -11.78 17.52
CA LYS A 262 6.70 -13.17 17.28
C LYS A 262 7.95 -13.23 16.40
N ALA A 263 7.97 -12.49 15.29
CA ALA A 263 9.09 -12.48 14.36
C ALA A 263 10.35 -11.80 14.91
N ASN A 264 10.19 -10.83 15.81
CA ASN A 264 11.29 -9.99 16.32
C ASN A 264 11.53 -10.15 17.83
N ALA A 265 11.09 -11.27 18.42
CA ALA A 265 11.17 -11.51 19.86
C ALA A 265 12.59 -11.29 20.39
N ALA A 266 13.62 -11.59 19.60
CA ALA A 266 15.01 -11.41 20.00
C ALA A 266 15.42 -9.94 20.26
N HIS A 267 14.86 -9.03 19.46
CA HIS A 267 15.17 -7.60 19.48
C HIS A 267 14.22 -6.80 20.38
N ILE A 268 13.03 -7.35 20.67
CA ILE A 268 11.98 -6.69 21.47
C ILE A 268 12.12 -6.99 22.98
N ARG A 269 13.09 -7.83 23.39
CA ARG A 269 13.33 -8.19 24.79
C ARG A 269 13.66 -7.01 25.72
N SER A 270 14.07 -5.85 25.21
CA SER A 270 14.23 -4.62 26.02
C SER A 270 12.93 -3.82 26.20
N LEU A 271 11.87 -4.17 25.46
CA LEU A 271 10.59 -3.45 25.36
C LEU A 271 9.38 -4.30 25.80
N THR A 272 9.62 -5.44 26.45
CA THR A 272 8.58 -6.40 26.86
C THR A 272 7.47 -5.80 27.73
N GLY A 273 7.72 -4.69 28.45
CA GLY A 273 6.65 -3.94 29.11
C GLY A 273 5.69 -3.29 28.10
N VAL A 274 6.24 -2.56 27.13
CA VAL A 274 5.45 -1.76 26.19
C VAL A 274 4.66 -2.65 25.24
N ALA A 275 5.25 -3.70 24.63
CA ALA A 275 4.53 -4.57 23.69
C ALA A 275 3.37 -5.36 24.34
N TYR A 276 3.53 -5.77 25.59
CA TYR A 276 2.42 -6.35 26.37
C TYR A 276 1.40 -5.29 26.75
N ASP A 277 1.83 -4.09 27.14
CA ASP A 277 0.93 -2.95 27.39
C ASP A 277 0.18 -2.53 26.12
N TYR A 278 0.75 -2.66 24.92
CA TYR A 278 0.07 -2.46 23.63
C TYR A 278 -1.05 -3.47 23.43
N ILE A 279 -0.71 -4.76 23.55
CA ILE A 279 -1.69 -5.84 23.38
C ILE A 279 -2.78 -5.71 24.43
N LEU A 280 -2.44 -5.45 25.69
CA LEU A 280 -3.38 -5.25 26.79
C LEU A 280 -4.20 -3.96 26.63
N ALA A 281 -3.62 -2.84 26.20
CA ALA A 281 -4.34 -1.59 25.97
C ALA A 281 -5.36 -1.74 24.85
N PHE A 282 -5.02 -2.40 23.74
CA PHE A 282 -5.97 -2.68 22.66
C PHE A 282 -7.02 -3.71 23.08
N HIS A 283 -6.65 -4.76 23.82
CA HIS A 283 -7.62 -5.74 24.35
C HIS A 283 -8.59 -5.12 25.37
N HIS A 284 -8.10 -4.27 26.28
CA HIS A 284 -8.94 -3.57 27.27
C HIS A 284 -9.79 -2.48 26.61
N CYS A 285 -9.27 -1.75 25.62
CA CYS A 285 -10.02 -0.75 24.87
C CYS A 285 -11.18 -1.39 24.09
N SER A 286 -10.95 -2.56 23.48
CA SER A 286 -11.99 -3.35 22.83
C SER A 286 -13.02 -3.90 23.83
N ALA A 287 -12.57 -4.41 24.99
CA ALA A 287 -13.45 -5.00 26.00
C ALA A 287 -14.31 -3.97 26.76
N SER A 288 -13.78 -2.77 27.05
CA SER A 288 -14.51 -1.71 27.78
C SER A 288 -15.52 -0.94 26.93
N ARG A 289 -15.50 -1.08 25.59
CA ARG A 289 -16.40 -0.38 24.67
C ARG A 289 -17.52 -1.27 24.10
N CYS A 290 -17.49 -2.57 24.39
CA CYS A 290 -18.58 -3.51 24.13
C CYS A 290 -19.59 -3.63 25.30
N CYS A 291 -19.48 -2.79 26.34
CA CYS A 291 -20.41 -2.70 27.46
C CYS A 291 -21.12 -1.36 27.48
#